data_AF-A0AAV3ZGE4-F1
#
_entry.id   AF-A0AAV3ZGE4-F1
#
_cell.length_a   1.000
_cell.length_b   1.000
_cell.length_c   1.000
_cell.angle_alpha   90.00
_cell.angle_beta   90.00
_cell.angle_gamma   90.00
#
_symmetry.space_group_name_H-M   'P 1'
#
loop_
_entity.id
_entity.type
_entity.pdbx_description
1 polymer ?
#
loop_
_entity_poly.entity_id
_entity_poly.type
_entity_poly.pdbx_seq_one_letter_code
_entity_poly.pdbx_strand_id
1 'polypeptide(L)'
;MGEEKRDSDATTTETSIETGPQNTYIIRPNFSQKFRPINVKEMIHVVLGEMLAGKTYNAEETTSWTKDIADTIKKRLKDMGHERYKFVVQVVIGEQRGEGVKMGCRCFWDSDTDNYAQDIFMNESLFCVAAAYGVFKY
;
A
#
# COMPACT_ATOMS: atom_id res chain seq x y z
N MET A 1 61.19 26.70 -7.60
CA MET A 1 61.51 27.66 -6.52
C MET A 1 60.45 28.76 -6.61
N GLY A 2 59.41 28.81 -5.78
CA GLY A 2 59.05 28.03 -4.61
C GLY A 2 57.53 27.85 -4.50
N GLU A 3 57.15 27.02 -3.53
CA GLU A 3 55.80 26.64 -3.13
C GLU A 3 55.12 27.67 -2.20
N GLU A 4 53.81 27.44 -2.01
CA GLU A 4 53.05 27.51 -0.75
C GLU A 4 52.15 28.76 -0.50
N LYS A 5 50.87 28.74 -0.02
CA LYS A 5 49.70 27.83 0.08
C LYS A 5 48.60 28.59 0.88
N ARG A 6 47.33 28.11 0.79
CA ARG A 6 46.14 28.34 1.68
C ARG A 6 45.32 29.62 1.40
N ASP A 7 43.99 29.66 1.46
CA ASP A 7 42.98 28.76 2.04
C ASP A 7 41.55 29.00 1.44
N SER A 8 40.71 27.97 1.49
CA SER A 8 39.23 27.86 1.58
C SER A 8 38.23 28.96 1.14
N ASP A 9 37.23 28.57 0.30
CA ASP A 9 35.76 28.61 0.59
C ASP A 9 35.00 27.94 -0.59
N ALA A 10 34.57 26.68 -0.49
CA ALA A 10 33.25 26.22 -0.03
C ALA A 10 32.06 26.57 -0.95
N THR A 11 31.60 25.53 -1.64
CA THR A 11 30.18 25.17 -1.82
C THR A 11 29.35 25.97 -2.82
N THR A 12 29.29 25.43 -4.04
CA THR A 12 28.14 25.50 -4.93
C THR A 12 26.90 24.97 -4.21
N THR A 13 26.06 25.88 -3.70
CA THR A 13 24.74 25.54 -3.20
C THR A 13 23.79 25.36 -4.39
N GLU A 14 23.75 24.15 -4.95
CA GLU A 14 22.62 23.70 -5.75
C GLU A 14 21.35 23.79 -4.88
N THR A 15 20.55 24.81 -5.13
CA THR A 15 19.22 24.91 -4.54
C THR A 15 18.35 23.90 -5.26
N SER A 16 18.20 22.71 -4.67
CA SER A 16 17.22 21.72 -5.09
C SER A 16 15.83 22.35 -5.03
N ILE A 17 15.31 22.75 -6.19
CA ILE A 17 13.91 23.12 -6.34
C ILE A 17 13.12 21.83 -6.10
N GLU A 18 12.47 21.73 -4.93
CA GLU A 18 11.42 20.73 -4.72
C GLU A 18 10.32 21.01 -5.75
N THR A 19 10.40 20.31 -6.87
CA THR A 19 9.38 20.33 -7.90
C THR A 19 8.18 19.60 -7.33
N GLY A 20 7.25 20.38 -6.77
CA GLY A 20 5.89 19.90 -6.52
C GLY A 20 5.34 19.23 -7.78
N PRO A 21 4.44 18.24 -7.65
CA PRO A 21 4.01 17.41 -8.78
C PRO A 21 3.49 18.31 -9.92
N GLN A 22 4.20 18.28 -11.05
CA GLN A 22 3.78 19.02 -12.24
C GLN A 22 2.47 18.42 -12.76
N ASN A 23 1.49 19.28 -13.03
CA ASN A 23 0.22 18.88 -13.64
C ASN A 23 0.47 18.43 -15.09
N THR A 24 0.64 17.13 -15.26
CA THR A 24 0.89 16.51 -16.57
C THR A 24 -0.41 16.29 -17.37
N TYR A 25 -1.59 16.60 -16.82
CA TYR A 25 -2.93 16.44 -17.42
C TYR A 25 -3.21 15.04 -17.98
N ILE A 26 -2.51 14.02 -17.49
CA ILE A 26 -2.65 12.67 -17.99
C ILE A 26 -3.88 12.04 -17.33
N ILE A 27 -4.97 11.93 -18.08
CA ILE A 27 -6.26 11.37 -17.64
C ILE A 27 -6.30 9.83 -17.61
N ARG A 28 -5.26 9.14 -18.09
CA ARG A 28 -5.19 7.67 -18.12
C ARG A 28 -3.84 7.16 -17.63
N PRO A 29 -3.79 6.13 -16.78
CA PRO A 29 -2.53 5.54 -16.35
C PRO A 29 -1.83 4.89 -17.55
N ASN A 30 -0.50 4.97 -17.58
CA ASN A 30 0.30 4.19 -18.52
C ASN A 30 0.15 2.69 -18.20
N PHE A 31 0.30 1.81 -19.19
CA PHE A 31 0.02 0.36 -19.02
C PHE A 31 0.89 -0.31 -17.94
N SER A 32 2.11 0.20 -17.73
CA SER A 32 3.02 -0.22 -16.66
C SER A 32 2.58 0.25 -15.28
N GLN A 33 1.90 1.39 -15.19
CA GLN A 33 1.46 2.01 -13.94
C GLN A 33 0.00 1.70 -13.58
N LYS A 34 -0.71 0.90 -14.40
CA LYS A 34 -2.09 0.53 -14.13
C LYS A 34 -2.18 -0.38 -12.92
N PHE A 35 -3.13 -0.11 -12.02
CA PHE A 35 -3.42 -0.99 -10.90
C PHE A 35 -3.90 -2.35 -11.40
N ARG A 36 -3.16 -3.42 -11.08
CA ARG A 36 -3.50 -4.79 -11.46
C ARG A 36 -4.01 -5.55 -10.24
N PRO A 37 -5.33 -5.83 -10.14
CA PRO A 37 -5.91 -6.51 -8.99
C PRO A 37 -5.26 -7.86 -8.67
N ILE A 38 -4.84 -8.60 -9.70
CA ILE A 38 -4.23 -9.93 -9.54
C ILE A 38 -2.93 -9.83 -8.75
N ASN A 39 -2.01 -8.96 -9.16
CA ASN A 39 -0.73 -8.76 -8.49
C ASN A 39 -0.93 -8.26 -7.05
N VAL A 40 -1.90 -7.36 -6.85
CA VAL A 40 -2.20 -6.83 -5.52
C VAL A 40 -2.82 -7.90 -4.63
N LYS A 41 -3.70 -8.75 -5.17
CA LYS A 41 -4.28 -9.89 -4.45
C LYS A 41 -3.21 -10.87 -4.00
N GLU A 42 -2.27 -11.25 -4.87
CA GLU A 42 -1.15 -12.13 -4.52
C GLU A 42 -0.26 -11.50 -3.44
N MET A 43 0.02 -10.20 -3.54
CA MET A 43 0.78 -9.49 -2.51
C MET A 43 0.05 -9.49 -1.16
N ILE A 44 -1.26 -9.22 -1.15
CA ILE A 44 -2.08 -9.29 0.07
C ILE A 44 -2.04 -10.71 0.65
N HIS A 45 -2.19 -11.73 -0.19
CA HIS A 45 -2.13 -13.13 0.22
C HIS A 45 -0.83 -13.47 0.97
N VAL A 46 0.31 -13.04 0.41
CA VAL A 46 1.63 -13.24 1.03
C VAL A 46 1.72 -12.52 2.36
N VAL A 47 1.30 -11.24 2.44
CA VAL A 47 1.36 -10.46 3.69
C VAL A 47 0.47 -11.08 4.77
N LEU A 48 -0.73 -11.54 4.43
CA LEU A 48 -1.62 -12.20 5.37
C LEU A 48 -1.03 -13.53 5.85
N GLY A 49 -0.45 -14.33 4.95
CA GLY A 49 0.23 -15.58 5.29
C GLY A 49 1.42 -15.35 6.23
N GLU A 50 2.30 -14.39 5.90
CA GLU A 50 3.49 -14.09 6.71
C GLU A 50 3.13 -13.62 8.13
N MET A 51 2.08 -12.81 8.27
CA MET A 51 1.72 -12.23 9.57
C MET A 51 0.80 -13.12 10.39
N LEU A 52 -0.16 -13.82 9.79
CA LEU A 52 -1.22 -14.53 10.51
C LEU A 52 -1.05 -16.05 10.55
N ALA A 53 -0.08 -16.61 9.80
CA ALA A 53 0.23 -18.04 9.92
C ALA A 53 0.66 -18.37 11.35
N GLY A 54 -0.07 -19.28 12.00
CA GLY A 54 0.22 -19.75 13.35
C GLY A 54 -0.20 -18.82 14.49
N LYS A 55 -0.90 -17.72 14.21
CA LYS A 55 -1.47 -16.85 15.26
C LYS A 55 -2.85 -17.33 15.72
N THR A 56 -3.08 -17.26 17.02
CA THR A 56 -4.39 -17.50 17.64
C THR A 56 -5.10 -16.17 17.89
N TYR A 57 -6.43 -16.16 17.83
CA TYR A 57 -7.20 -14.96 18.10
C TYR A 57 -6.97 -14.44 19.52
N ASN A 58 -6.60 -13.16 19.62
CA ASN A 58 -6.53 -12.42 20.87
C ASN A 58 -7.04 -11.00 20.62
N ALA A 59 -8.06 -10.56 21.36
CA ALA A 59 -8.70 -9.26 21.15
C ALA A 59 -7.74 -8.06 21.29
N GLU A 60 -6.77 -8.14 22.20
CA GLU A 60 -5.80 -7.07 22.44
C GLU A 60 -4.77 -6.99 21.30
N GLU A 61 -4.21 -8.14 20.92
CA GLU A 61 -3.17 -8.22 19.88
C GLU A 61 -3.71 -7.99 18.47
N THR A 62 -4.96 -8.41 18.23
CA THR A 62 -5.65 -8.26 16.93
C THR A 62 -5.72 -6.79 16.50
N THR A 63 -5.87 -5.87 17.45
CA THR A 63 -5.89 -4.43 17.17
C THR A 63 -4.55 -3.94 16.61
N SER A 64 -3.42 -4.47 17.12
CA SER A 64 -2.09 -4.18 16.58
C SER A 64 -1.93 -4.80 15.20
N TRP A 65 -2.19 -6.11 15.08
CA TRP A 65 -2.00 -6.83 13.82
C TRP A 65 -2.81 -6.24 12.67
N THR A 66 -4.05 -5.79 12.94
CA THR A 66 -4.89 -5.13 11.93
C THR A 66 -4.21 -3.87 11.37
N LYS A 67 -3.62 -3.04 12.25
CA LYS A 67 -2.89 -1.82 11.84
C LYS A 67 -1.60 -2.19 11.10
N ASP A 68 -0.83 -3.12 11.63
CA ASP A 68 0.44 -3.56 11.05
C ASP A 68 0.26 -4.15 9.65
N ILE A 69 -0.80 -4.95 9.45
CA ILE A 69 -1.19 -5.49 8.14
C ILE A 69 -1.61 -4.37 7.20
N ALA A 70 -2.46 -3.45 7.65
CA ALA A 70 -2.92 -2.33 6.82
C ALA A 70 -1.74 -1.46 6.35
N ASP A 71 -0.81 -1.13 7.24
CA ASP A 71 0.37 -0.33 6.93
C ASP A 71 1.36 -1.09 6.04
N THR A 72 1.54 -2.39 6.25
CA THR A 72 2.40 -3.22 5.39
C THR A 72 1.85 -3.33 3.98
N ILE A 73 0.56 -3.62 3.81
CA ILE A 73 -0.11 -3.66 2.51
C ILE A 73 0.03 -2.30 1.82
N LYS A 74 -0.22 -1.21 2.55
CA LYS A 74 -0.09 0.16 2.03
C LYS A 74 1.34 0.50 1.61
N LYS A 75 2.35 0.04 2.36
CA LYS A 75 3.76 0.22 2.02
C LYS A 75 4.11 -0.54 0.73
N ARG A 76 3.76 -1.83 0.67
CA ARG A 76 3.98 -2.67 -0.53
C ARG A 76 3.30 -2.07 -1.77
N LEU A 77 2.10 -1.51 -1.64
CA LEU A 77 1.39 -0.83 -2.73
C LEU A 77 2.13 0.43 -3.22
N LYS A 78 2.74 1.20 -2.31
CA LYS A 78 3.56 2.35 -2.69
C LYS A 78 4.84 1.92 -3.40
N ASP A 79 5.45 0.82 -2.97
CA ASP A 79 6.69 0.29 -3.55
C ASP A 79 6.48 -0.26 -4.98
N MET A 80 5.24 -0.55 -5.40
CA MET A 80 4.91 -0.97 -6.78
C MET A 80 5.02 0.16 -7.83
N GLY A 81 5.36 1.39 -7.43
CA GLY A 81 5.66 2.48 -8.38
C GLY A 81 4.43 3.15 -8.98
N HIS A 82 3.30 3.10 -8.29
CA HIS A 82 2.05 3.76 -8.69
C HIS A 82 2.00 5.21 -8.19
N GLU A 83 2.80 6.10 -8.77
CA GLU A 83 3.00 7.48 -8.27
C GLU A 83 1.72 8.34 -8.25
N ARG A 84 0.76 8.06 -9.14
CA ARG A 84 -0.49 8.84 -9.28
C ARG A 84 -1.73 8.16 -8.70
N TYR A 85 -1.54 7.13 -7.88
CA TYR A 85 -2.66 6.47 -7.20
C TYR A 85 -2.71 6.86 -5.74
N LYS A 86 -3.93 7.08 -5.25
CA LYS A 86 -4.25 7.11 -3.83
C LYS A 86 -4.72 5.72 -3.41
N PHE A 87 -4.08 5.20 -2.37
CA PHE A 87 -4.40 3.88 -1.83
C PHE A 87 -5.23 3.99 -0.56
N VAL A 88 -6.27 3.16 -0.49
CA VAL A 88 -7.05 2.91 0.73
C VAL A 88 -6.97 1.42 1.02
N VAL A 89 -6.64 1.06 2.25
CA VAL A 89 -6.57 -0.34 2.69
C VAL A 89 -7.54 -0.50 3.87
N GLN A 90 -8.38 -1.52 3.79
CA GLN A 90 -9.31 -1.93 4.83
C GLN A 90 -8.95 -3.34 5.25
N VAL A 91 -8.70 -3.53 6.54
CA VAL A 91 -8.39 -4.85 7.12
C VAL A 91 -9.39 -5.10 8.24
N VAL A 92 -9.99 -6.28 8.24
CA VAL A 92 -10.94 -6.74 9.26
C VAL A 92 -10.50 -8.10 9.74
N ILE A 93 -10.19 -8.21 11.03
CA ILE A 93 -9.90 -9.48 11.69
C ILE A 93 -11.05 -9.79 12.64
N GLY A 94 -11.52 -11.04 12.66
CA GLY A 94 -12.53 -11.51 13.60
C GLY A 94 -12.26 -12.93 14.06
N GLU A 95 -12.89 -13.31 15.16
CA GLU A 95 -12.80 -14.66 15.73
C GLU A 95 -13.59 -15.66 14.88
N GLN A 96 -13.03 -16.85 14.66
CA GLN A 96 -13.70 -17.92 13.93
C GLN A 96 -14.34 -18.91 14.90
N ARG A 97 -15.66 -18.76 15.13
CA ARG A 97 -16.45 -19.65 16.00
C ARG A 97 -17.60 -20.36 15.29
N GLY A 98 -17.53 -20.46 13.96
CA GLY A 98 -18.60 -21.01 13.12
C GLY A 98 -19.66 -19.98 12.71
N GLU A 99 -19.39 -18.69 12.90
CA GLU A 99 -20.23 -17.60 12.41
C GLU A 99 -19.99 -17.33 10.92
N GLY A 100 -21.04 -16.89 10.22
CA GLY A 100 -20.97 -16.52 8.81
C GLY A 100 -20.76 -15.02 8.64
N VAL A 101 -19.66 -14.61 7.99
CA VAL A 101 -19.37 -13.21 7.68
C VAL A 101 -19.32 -12.99 6.17
N LYS A 102 -19.96 -11.92 5.69
CA LYS A 102 -19.89 -11.49 4.29
C LYS A 102 -19.42 -10.05 4.21
N MET A 103 -18.26 -9.84 3.61
CA MET A 103 -17.74 -8.50 3.31
C MET A 103 -18.05 -8.14 1.86
N GLY A 104 -18.47 -6.90 1.64
CA GLY A 104 -18.69 -6.34 0.32
C GLY A 104 -18.49 -4.83 0.33
N CYS A 105 -18.16 -4.27 -0.82
CA CYS A 105 -17.98 -2.84 -1.00
C CYS A 105 -18.92 -2.33 -2.12
N ARG A 106 -19.29 -1.06 -2.04
CA ARG A 106 -19.95 -0.32 -3.12
C ARG A 106 -19.14 0.93 -3.38
N CYS A 107 -18.68 1.11 -4.61
CA CYS A 107 -17.80 2.19 -4.99
C CYS A 107 -18.40 2.95 -6.19
N PHE A 108 -18.23 4.27 -6.18
CA PHE A 108 -18.51 5.12 -7.34
C PHE A 108 -17.18 5.70 -7.79
N TRP A 109 -16.68 5.17 -8.91
CA TRP A 109 -15.29 5.34 -9.35
C TRP A 109 -15.18 5.12 -10.87
N ASP A 110 -14.05 5.49 -11.47
CA ASP A 110 -13.81 5.33 -12.91
C ASP A 110 -13.40 3.88 -13.22
N SER A 111 -14.18 3.18 -14.06
CA SER A 111 -13.95 1.77 -14.41
C SER A 111 -12.65 1.51 -15.16
N ASP A 112 -12.08 2.53 -15.79
CA ASP A 112 -10.88 2.38 -16.61
C ASP A 112 -9.60 2.49 -15.77
N THR A 113 -9.64 3.33 -14.73
CA THR A 113 -8.47 3.76 -13.95
C THR A 113 -8.48 3.22 -12.53
N ASP A 114 -9.65 3.16 -11.88
CA ASP A 114 -9.80 2.75 -10.49
C ASP A 114 -10.05 1.25 -10.38
N ASN A 115 -9.53 0.62 -9.32
CA ASN A 115 -9.76 -0.80 -9.09
C ASN A 115 -9.52 -1.20 -7.63
N TYR A 116 -9.92 -2.42 -7.29
CA TYR A 116 -9.70 -3.02 -5.97
C TYR A 116 -9.25 -4.47 -6.08
N ALA A 117 -8.57 -4.91 -5.03
CA ALA A 117 -8.28 -6.31 -4.78
C ALA A 117 -8.67 -6.65 -3.35
N GLN A 118 -9.17 -7.85 -3.14
CA GLN A 118 -9.44 -8.38 -1.81
C GLN A 118 -8.88 -9.79 -1.69
N ASP A 119 -8.46 -10.15 -0.50
CA ASP A 119 -8.13 -11.52 -0.15
C ASP A 119 -8.59 -11.86 1.27
N ILE A 120 -8.79 -13.16 1.49
CA ILE A 120 -9.32 -13.70 2.73
C ILE A 120 -8.35 -14.76 3.23
N PHE A 121 -7.86 -14.55 4.45
CA PHE A 121 -7.10 -15.54 5.20
C PHE A 121 -7.97 -16.11 6.31
N MET A 122 -7.95 -17.43 6.47
CA MET A 122 -8.69 -18.13 7.53
C MET A 122 -7.78 -19.16 8.17
N ASN A 123 -7.79 -19.22 9.50
CA ASN A 123 -7.18 -20.28 10.27
C ASN A 123 -8.23 -20.89 11.22
N GLU A 124 -7.82 -21.75 12.16
CA GLU A 124 -8.79 -22.40 13.06
C GLU A 124 -9.47 -21.43 14.05
N SER A 125 -8.81 -20.32 14.40
CA SER A 125 -9.20 -19.43 15.50
C SER A 125 -9.69 -18.05 15.04
N LEU A 126 -9.27 -17.56 13.87
CA LEU A 126 -9.61 -16.25 13.32
C LEU A 126 -9.74 -16.28 11.80
N PHE A 127 -10.46 -15.28 11.30
CA PHE A 127 -10.47 -14.91 9.89
C PHE A 127 -9.95 -13.47 9.73
N CYS A 128 -9.32 -13.19 8.60
CA CYS A 128 -8.89 -11.86 8.21
C CYS A 128 -9.32 -11.59 6.78
N VAL A 129 -10.00 -10.47 6.56
CA VAL A 129 -10.33 -9.96 5.23
C VAL A 129 -9.56 -8.66 5.03
N ALA A 130 -8.74 -8.63 3.99
CA ALA A 130 -8.03 -7.42 3.57
C ALA A 130 -8.47 -7.00 2.18
N ALA A 131 -8.85 -5.74 2.04
CA ALA A 131 -9.23 -5.11 0.78
C ALA A 131 -8.37 -3.87 0.54
N ALA A 132 -7.80 -3.76 -0.65
CA ALA A 132 -7.04 -2.61 -1.10
C ALA A 132 -7.74 -1.96 -2.31
N TYR A 133 -7.91 -0.66 -2.25
CA TYR A 133 -8.51 0.17 -3.29
C TYR A 133 -7.43 1.11 -3.85
N GLY A 134 -7.24 1.08 -5.16
CA GLY A 134 -6.41 2.03 -5.89
C GLY A 134 -7.32 3.00 -6.64
N VAL A 135 -7.26 4.28 -6.26
CA VAL A 135 -8.00 5.36 -6.92
C VAL A 135 -7.01 6.30 -7.61
N PHE A 136 -7.21 6.52 -8.90
CA PHE A 136 -6.37 7.35 -9.73
C PHE A 136 -6.58 8.83 -9.43
N LYS A 137 -5.48 9.57 -9.31
CA LYS A 137 -5.49 11.02 -9.07
C LYS A 137 -5.27 11.75 -10.41
N TYR A 138 -6.29 12.50 -10.83
CA TYR A 138 -6.28 13.37 -12.00
C TYR A 138 -5.49 14.66 -11.76
#